data_AF-A0A6V7PTH7-F1
#
_entry.id   AF-A0A6V7PTH7-F1
#
_cell.length_a   1.000
_cell.length_b   1.000
_cell.length_c   1.000
_cell.angle_alpha   90.00
_cell.angle_beta   90.00
_cell.angle_gamma   90.00
#
_symmetry.space_group_name_H-M   'P 1'
#
loop_
_entity.id
_entity.type
_entity.pdbx_description
1 polymer ?
#
loop_
_entity_poly.entity_id
_entity_poly.type
_entity_poly.pdbx_seq_one_letter_code
_entity_poly.pdbx_strand_id
1 'polypeptide(L)'
;MGGEEEKSKEVDAAAVKKIVKQLNFGGSEEERAEAASEVGRLARADGRTKRFLAELGVVPTLVRMIFDSRDLRSRVSAAEALIELGRGAYGRSRSPNKIAPAYAYQGLLKKPRAFSPLSSISSLTKTDFALDTSHILPLVFETLNANDATENMKLACLATLYNLSTKLDNFKSIVSNDTIHALLTLSLDRRTSEGALSILSNLVVSPAAKRRIADHSAVPKAFVEVMSWDDKPKCRELAVYLMMVVAQNGCRMYREKLVEHGRWKCFWRSHCWGATSRGEGR
;
A
#
# COMPACT_ATOMS: atom_id res chain seq x y z
N MET A 1 -42.56 -22.56 14.12
CA MET A 1 -41.08 -22.48 14.18
C MET A 1 -40.49 -21.25 13.48
N GLY A 2 -41.22 -20.52 12.59
CA GLY A 2 -40.68 -19.31 11.95
C GLY A 2 -40.54 -18.05 12.83
N GLY A 3 -41.39 -17.89 13.86
CA GLY A 3 -41.44 -16.64 14.64
C GLY A 3 -40.29 -16.40 15.64
N GLU A 4 -39.62 -17.46 16.12
CA GLU A 4 -38.46 -17.33 17.02
C GLU A 4 -37.17 -16.99 16.27
N GLU A 5 -37.00 -17.58 15.08
CA GLU A 5 -35.84 -17.30 14.22
C GLU A 5 -35.89 -15.88 13.61
N GLU A 6 -37.10 -15.35 13.40
CA GLU A 6 -37.32 -14.00 12.87
C GLU A 6 -37.14 -12.92 13.95
N LYS A 7 -37.62 -13.16 15.18
CA LYS A 7 -37.33 -12.31 16.35
C LYS A 7 -35.84 -12.28 16.71
N SER A 8 -35.16 -13.42 16.65
CA SER A 8 -33.70 -13.49 16.87
C SER A 8 -32.93 -12.61 15.86
N LYS A 9 -33.31 -12.64 14.57
CA LYS A 9 -32.69 -11.82 13.52
C LYS A 9 -32.93 -10.32 13.72
N GLU A 10 -34.11 -9.94 14.18
CA GLU A 10 -34.45 -8.54 14.44
C GLU A 10 -33.69 -7.95 15.64
N VAL A 11 -33.50 -8.76 16.70
CA VAL A 11 -32.72 -8.39 17.89
C VAL A 11 -31.24 -8.21 17.54
N ASP A 12 -30.66 -9.09 16.72
CA ASP A 12 -29.27 -8.96 16.26
C ASP A 12 -29.08 -7.70 15.40
N ALA A 13 -30.03 -7.38 14.53
CA ALA A 13 -29.96 -6.17 13.71
C ALA A 13 -30.08 -4.87 14.55
N ALA A 14 -30.92 -4.85 15.58
CA ALA A 14 -31.05 -3.72 16.49
C ALA A 14 -29.77 -3.51 17.33
N ALA A 15 -29.16 -4.60 17.80
CA ALA A 15 -27.89 -4.56 18.53
C ALA A 15 -26.75 -3.99 17.66
N VAL A 16 -26.63 -4.46 16.41
CA VAL A 16 -25.65 -3.93 15.45
C VAL A 16 -25.86 -2.43 15.21
N LYS A 17 -27.10 -1.99 14.97
CA LYS A 17 -27.40 -0.55 14.78
C LYS A 17 -27.03 0.29 16.01
N LYS A 18 -27.23 -0.23 17.22
CA LYS A 18 -26.83 0.45 18.46
C LYS A 18 -25.31 0.65 18.52
N ILE A 19 -24.54 -0.39 18.20
CA ILE A 19 -23.07 -0.32 18.17
C ILE A 19 -22.60 0.67 17.10
N VAL A 20 -23.19 0.66 15.91
CA VAL A 20 -22.87 1.64 14.87
C VAL A 20 -23.21 3.07 15.29
N LYS A 21 -24.31 3.25 16.05
CA LYS A 21 -24.64 4.56 16.62
C LYS A 21 -23.60 5.01 17.65
N GLN A 22 -23.14 4.12 18.53
CA GLN A 22 -22.07 4.41 19.49
C GLN A 22 -20.73 4.70 18.79
N LEU A 23 -20.42 3.99 17.71
CA LEU A 23 -19.22 4.26 16.91
C LEU A 23 -19.24 5.67 16.29
N ASN A 24 -20.39 6.07 15.74
CA ASN A 24 -20.54 7.37 15.09
C ASN A 24 -20.68 8.53 16.09
N PHE A 25 -21.45 8.33 17.16
CA PHE A 25 -21.91 9.39 18.06
C PHE A 25 -21.50 9.21 19.53
N GLY A 26 -20.58 8.29 19.84
CA GLY A 26 -20.03 8.11 21.18
C GLY A 26 -19.48 9.43 21.73
N GLY A 27 -19.77 9.68 23.01
CA GLY A 27 -19.45 10.94 23.68
C GLY A 27 -17.98 11.06 24.05
N SER A 28 -17.27 9.93 24.17
CA SER A 28 -15.83 9.86 24.43
C SER A 28 -15.09 9.01 23.38
N GLU A 29 -13.78 9.24 23.25
CA GLU A 29 -12.91 8.39 22.43
C GLU A 29 -12.92 6.94 22.94
N GLU A 30 -12.98 6.73 24.26
CA GLU A 30 -13.03 5.39 24.86
C GLU A 30 -14.30 4.62 24.48
N GLU A 31 -15.47 5.27 24.52
CA GLU A 31 -16.73 4.67 24.05
C GLU A 31 -16.66 4.29 22.56
N ARG A 32 -16.01 5.13 21.75
CA ARG A 32 -15.80 4.84 20.33
C ARG A 32 -14.83 3.68 20.14
N ALA A 33 -13.77 3.57 20.94
CA ALA A 33 -12.83 2.46 20.92
C ALA A 33 -13.52 1.13 21.25
N GLU A 34 -14.35 1.12 22.29
CA GLU A 34 -15.15 -0.06 22.66
C GLU A 34 -16.12 -0.46 21.55
N ALA A 35 -16.83 0.52 20.96
CA ALA A 35 -17.71 0.26 19.84
C ALA A 35 -16.95 -0.31 18.63
N ALA A 36 -15.75 0.21 18.33
CA ALA A 36 -14.90 -0.32 17.26
C ALA A 36 -14.45 -1.76 17.53
N SER A 37 -14.02 -2.06 18.75
CA SER A 37 -13.64 -3.42 19.16
C SER A 37 -14.81 -4.40 18.98
N GLU A 38 -16.01 -3.99 19.37
CA GLU A 38 -17.22 -4.81 19.23
C GLU A 38 -17.62 -5.02 17.77
N VAL A 39 -17.47 -4.01 16.91
CA VAL A 39 -17.60 -4.17 15.45
C VAL A 39 -16.64 -5.24 14.93
N GLY A 40 -15.38 -5.22 15.37
CA GLY A 40 -14.38 -6.22 14.99
C GLY A 40 -14.78 -7.64 15.44
N ARG A 41 -15.29 -7.77 16.67
CA ARG A 41 -15.78 -9.04 17.21
C ARG A 41 -16.94 -9.60 16.39
N LEU A 42 -17.92 -8.76 16.06
CA LEU A 42 -19.08 -9.13 15.24
C LEU A 42 -18.68 -9.51 13.81
N ALA A 43 -17.77 -8.75 13.20
CA ALA A 43 -17.23 -9.05 11.88
C ALA A 43 -16.46 -10.39 11.85
N ARG A 44 -15.77 -10.74 12.93
CA ARG A 44 -15.08 -12.03 13.06
C ARG A 44 -16.08 -13.19 13.15
N ALA A 45 -17.17 -13.00 13.89
CA ALA A 45 -18.11 -14.05 14.25
C ALA A 45 -19.03 -14.48 13.09
N ASP A 46 -19.56 -13.53 12.32
CA ASP A 46 -20.55 -13.82 11.28
C ASP A 46 -20.33 -13.02 9.98
N GLY A 47 -20.33 -13.74 8.85
CA GLY A 47 -20.17 -13.17 7.52
C GLY A 47 -21.38 -12.35 7.04
N ARG A 48 -22.60 -12.60 7.54
CA ARG A 48 -23.77 -11.78 7.19
C ARG A 48 -23.73 -10.45 7.93
N THR A 49 -23.48 -10.48 9.23
CA THR A 49 -23.27 -9.30 10.08
C THR A 49 -22.15 -8.41 9.54
N LYS A 50 -21.06 -9.00 9.06
CA LYS A 50 -19.98 -8.28 8.36
C LYS A 50 -20.46 -7.46 7.17
N ARG A 51 -21.33 -8.02 6.30
CA ARG A 51 -21.90 -7.28 5.17
C ARG A 51 -22.83 -6.18 5.65
N PHE A 52 -23.67 -6.48 6.63
CA PHE A 52 -24.58 -5.51 7.21
C PHE A 52 -23.84 -4.32 7.86
N LEU A 53 -22.74 -4.58 8.57
CA LEU A 53 -21.84 -3.54 9.10
C LEU A 53 -21.25 -2.66 7.99
N ALA A 54 -20.83 -3.26 6.88
CA ALA A 54 -20.30 -2.51 5.74
C ALA A 54 -21.39 -1.64 5.07
N GLU A 55 -22.61 -2.17 4.92
CA GLU A 55 -23.77 -1.44 4.39
C GLU A 55 -24.20 -0.27 5.29
N LEU A 56 -24.03 -0.40 6.60
CA LEU A 56 -24.26 0.68 7.57
C LEU A 56 -23.17 1.76 7.57
N GLY A 57 -22.20 1.71 6.65
CA GLY A 57 -21.20 2.76 6.50
C GLY A 57 -20.15 2.78 7.61
N VAL A 58 -19.93 1.66 8.28
CA VAL A 58 -18.95 1.56 9.38
C VAL A 58 -17.51 1.78 8.90
N VAL A 59 -17.20 1.39 7.65
CA VAL A 59 -15.83 1.47 7.12
C VAL A 59 -15.32 2.93 7.04
N PRO A 60 -16.03 3.89 6.41
CA PRO A 60 -15.64 5.31 6.47
C PRO A 60 -15.41 5.83 7.89
N THR A 61 -16.25 5.44 8.85
CA THR A 61 -16.11 5.87 10.26
C THR A 61 -14.86 5.31 10.92
N LEU A 62 -14.57 4.01 10.74
CA LEU A 62 -13.36 3.40 11.28
C LEU A 62 -12.09 3.97 10.64
N VAL A 63 -12.12 4.24 9.32
CA VAL A 63 -11.04 4.92 8.62
C VAL A 63 -10.83 6.30 9.25
N ARG A 64 -11.87 7.10 9.39
CA ARG A 64 -11.80 8.42 10.04
C ARG A 64 -11.24 8.33 11.46
N MET A 65 -11.65 7.35 12.26
CA MET A 65 -11.12 7.14 13.61
C MET A 65 -9.61 6.85 13.63
N ILE A 66 -9.08 6.14 12.62
CA ILE A 66 -7.63 5.89 12.53
C ILE A 66 -6.83 7.20 12.32
N PHE A 67 -7.40 8.16 11.60
CA PHE A 67 -6.73 9.42 11.24
C PHE A 67 -7.01 10.57 12.20
N ASP A 68 -8.25 10.71 12.67
CA ASP A 68 -8.70 11.88 13.43
C ASP A 68 -8.60 11.69 14.94
N SER A 69 -8.61 10.45 15.44
CA SER A 69 -8.57 10.19 16.87
C SER A 69 -7.18 10.51 17.45
N ARG A 70 -7.17 11.23 18.57
CA ARG A 70 -5.94 11.49 19.34
C ARG A 70 -5.55 10.32 20.24
N ASP A 71 -6.48 9.40 20.47
CA ASP A 71 -6.27 8.26 21.34
C ASP A 71 -5.72 7.06 20.55
N LEU A 72 -4.56 6.56 20.98
CA LEU A 72 -3.92 5.41 20.34
C LEU A 72 -4.80 4.16 20.42
N ARG A 73 -5.54 3.97 21.52
CA ARG A 73 -6.39 2.79 21.71
C ARG A 73 -7.56 2.78 20.74
N SER A 74 -8.18 3.94 20.52
CA SER A 74 -9.23 4.17 19.51
C SER A 74 -8.73 3.87 18.10
N ARG A 75 -7.53 4.37 17.75
CA ARG A 75 -6.92 4.11 16.44
C ARG A 75 -6.62 2.62 16.23
N VAL A 76 -6.06 1.94 17.23
CA VAL A 76 -5.77 0.51 17.18
C VAL A 76 -7.06 -0.31 17.06
N SER A 77 -8.07 -0.02 17.88
CA SER A 77 -9.36 -0.72 17.86
C SER A 77 -10.06 -0.57 16.52
N ALA A 78 -10.03 0.64 15.93
CA ALA A 78 -10.57 0.88 14.60
C ALA A 78 -9.82 0.10 13.51
N ALA A 79 -8.50 0.04 13.62
CA ALA A 79 -7.63 -0.67 12.69
C ALA A 79 -7.83 -2.20 12.75
N GLU A 80 -8.00 -2.77 13.94
CA GLU A 80 -8.32 -4.19 14.14
C GLU A 80 -9.71 -4.54 13.61
N ALA A 81 -10.71 -3.70 13.88
CA ALA A 81 -12.07 -3.88 13.38
C ALA A 81 -12.12 -3.91 11.84
N LEU A 82 -11.36 -3.01 11.20
CA LEU A 82 -11.22 -2.95 9.75
C LEU A 82 -10.58 -4.22 9.16
N ILE A 83 -9.59 -4.81 9.83
CA ILE A 83 -8.98 -6.08 9.39
C ILE A 83 -10.00 -7.21 9.46
N GLU A 84 -10.75 -7.30 10.55
CA GLU A 84 -11.77 -8.34 10.70
C GLU A 84 -12.89 -8.18 9.67
N LEU A 85 -13.29 -6.97 9.33
CA LEU A 85 -14.19 -6.68 8.21
C LEU A 85 -13.59 -7.13 6.85
N GLY A 86 -12.27 -7.02 6.65
CA GLY A 86 -11.59 -7.48 5.44
C GLY A 86 -11.36 -9.01 5.37
N ARG A 87 -11.45 -9.72 6.49
CA ARG A 87 -11.07 -11.15 6.58
C ARG A 87 -12.13 -12.07 5.95
N GLY A 88 -11.73 -12.97 5.04
CA GLY A 88 -12.58 -14.09 4.61
C GLY A 88 -13.62 -13.81 3.52
N ALA A 89 -13.51 -12.72 2.76
CA ALA A 89 -14.41 -12.46 1.63
C ALA A 89 -14.08 -13.27 0.35
N TYR A 90 -13.48 -14.45 0.51
CA TYR A 90 -13.37 -15.46 -0.54
C TYR A 90 -14.62 -16.33 -0.56
N GLY A 91 -15.62 -15.92 -1.33
CA GLY A 91 -16.78 -16.77 -1.59
C GLY A 91 -17.82 -16.04 -2.40
N ARG A 92 -17.82 -16.30 -3.72
CA ARG A 92 -18.86 -15.99 -4.72
C ARG A 92 -20.07 -15.22 -4.16
N SER A 93 -19.98 -13.90 -4.13
CA SER A 93 -21.14 -13.01 -4.05
C SER A 93 -21.10 -12.07 -5.24
N ARG A 94 -22.18 -12.05 -6.03
CA ARG A 94 -22.36 -11.21 -7.24
C ARG A 94 -22.67 -9.74 -6.88
N SER A 95 -22.08 -9.22 -5.81
CA SER A 95 -22.17 -7.81 -5.41
C SER A 95 -20.91 -7.05 -5.86
N PRO A 96 -21.00 -5.76 -6.22
CA PRO A 96 -19.86 -4.98 -6.72
C PRO A 96 -18.77 -4.76 -5.66
N ASN A 97 -19.08 -4.92 -4.38
CA ASN A 97 -18.11 -4.91 -3.29
C ASN A 97 -17.45 -6.28 -3.15
N LYS A 98 -16.32 -6.46 -3.83
CA LYS A 98 -15.45 -7.64 -3.75
C LYS A 98 -14.33 -7.35 -2.75
N ILE A 99 -14.03 -8.30 -1.87
CA ILE A 99 -12.94 -8.21 -0.89
C ILE A 99 -12.14 -9.52 -1.01
N ALA A 100 -10.80 -9.45 -1.11
CA ALA A 100 -9.74 -10.45 -0.77
C ALA A 100 -8.50 -10.32 -1.72
N PRO A 101 -7.26 -10.87 -1.47
CA PRO A 101 -6.72 -11.78 -0.42
C PRO A 101 -5.85 -11.18 0.70
N ALA A 102 -5.84 -11.97 1.77
CA ALA A 102 -4.88 -11.99 2.87
C ALA A 102 -3.70 -12.95 2.62
N TYR A 103 -2.54 -12.42 2.26
CA TYR A 103 -1.24 -13.09 2.38
C TYR A 103 -0.17 -12.07 2.80
N ALA A 104 -0.04 -11.85 4.11
CA ALA A 104 1.09 -11.14 4.74
C ALA A 104 1.14 -11.31 6.29
N TYR A 105 0.18 -12.00 6.92
CA TYR A 105 -0.15 -11.75 8.33
C TYR A 105 0.47 -12.68 9.38
N GLN A 106 1.21 -13.73 9.02
CA GLN A 106 1.70 -14.67 10.05
C GLN A 106 2.95 -14.20 10.80
N GLY A 107 3.68 -13.21 10.27
CA GLY A 107 4.90 -12.69 10.91
C GLY A 107 4.67 -11.58 11.94
N LEU A 108 3.69 -10.69 11.70
CA LEU A 108 3.52 -9.47 12.51
C LEU A 108 2.68 -9.64 13.78
N LEU A 109 1.86 -10.70 13.88
CA LEU A 109 0.98 -10.93 15.03
C LEU A 109 1.68 -11.46 16.29
N LYS A 110 3.00 -11.70 16.25
CA LYS A 110 3.75 -12.21 17.42
C LYS A 110 4.13 -11.14 18.47
N LYS A 111 3.86 -9.85 18.22
CA LYS A 111 4.08 -8.77 19.20
C LYS A 111 2.91 -7.78 19.20
N PRO A 112 1.97 -7.87 20.18
CA PRO A 112 0.78 -7.01 20.23
C PRO A 112 1.07 -5.52 20.52
N ARG A 113 2.34 -5.13 20.72
CA ARG A 113 2.75 -3.72 20.95
C ARG A 113 3.40 -3.05 19.73
N ALA A 114 3.47 -3.72 18.58
CA ALA A 114 4.10 -3.20 17.36
C ALA A 114 3.10 -3.02 16.20
N PHE A 115 1.80 -3.03 16.48
CA PHE A 115 0.75 -2.92 15.48
C PHE A 115 0.51 -1.44 15.14
N SER A 116 1.22 -0.92 14.14
CA SER A 116 1.00 0.44 13.66
C SER A 116 -0.31 0.49 12.85
N PRO A 117 -1.14 1.53 12.99
CA PRO A 117 -2.35 1.72 12.16
C PRO A 117 -2.07 1.65 10.65
N LEU A 118 -0.85 2.01 10.24
CA LEU A 118 -0.35 1.91 8.88
C LEU A 118 -0.32 0.48 8.34
N SER A 119 -0.08 -0.51 9.19
CA SER A 119 -0.11 -1.93 8.79
C SER A 119 -1.53 -2.36 8.43
N SER A 120 -2.53 -1.87 9.16
CA SER A 120 -3.95 -2.10 8.85
C SER A 120 -4.40 -1.31 7.62
N ILE A 121 -3.93 -0.07 7.43
CA ILE A 121 -4.22 0.70 6.21
C ILE A 121 -3.63 0.01 4.98
N SER A 122 -2.40 -0.52 5.06
CA SER A 122 -1.84 -1.36 4.00
C SER A 122 -2.74 -2.54 3.68
N SER A 123 -3.36 -3.13 4.69
CA SER A 123 -4.23 -4.30 4.54
C SER A 123 -5.51 -3.93 3.77
N LEU A 124 -6.06 -2.76 4.05
CA LEU A 124 -7.27 -2.24 3.41
C LEU A 124 -7.03 -1.80 1.97
N THR A 125 -5.86 -1.21 1.68
CA THR A 125 -5.53 -0.77 0.33
C THR A 125 -5.42 -1.91 -0.69
N LYS A 126 -5.24 -3.16 -0.22
CA LYS A 126 -5.32 -4.38 -1.05
C LYS A 126 -6.75 -4.76 -1.45
N THR A 127 -7.75 -4.23 -0.78
CA THR A 127 -9.16 -4.54 -1.08
C THR A 127 -9.67 -3.63 -2.20
N ASP A 128 -10.71 -4.05 -2.92
CA ASP A 128 -11.39 -3.20 -3.92
C ASP A 128 -12.24 -2.09 -3.27
N PHE A 129 -12.10 -1.90 -1.95
CA PHE A 129 -12.77 -0.82 -1.25
C PHE A 129 -12.28 0.53 -1.78
N ALA A 130 -13.22 1.41 -2.11
CA ALA A 130 -12.95 2.80 -2.42
C ALA A 130 -12.53 3.50 -1.12
N LEU A 131 -11.24 3.42 -0.80
CA LEU A 131 -10.65 4.23 0.25
C LEU A 131 -10.39 5.62 -0.30
N ASP A 132 -10.80 6.63 0.44
CA ASP A 132 -10.40 7.99 0.13
C ASP A 132 -8.89 8.14 0.36
N THR A 133 -8.14 8.18 -0.74
CA THR A 133 -6.68 8.31 -0.71
C THR A 133 -6.22 9.69 -0.26
N SER A 134 -7.12 10.68 -0.22
CA SER A 134 -6.84 12.06 0.20
C SER A 134 -6.33 12.14 1.64
N HIS A 135 -6.82 11.27 2.53
CA HIS A 135 -6.42 11.22 3.93
C HIS A 135 -5.27 10.23 4.18
N ILE A 136 -5.18 9.18 3.36
CA ILE A 136 -4.18 8.12 3.53
C ILE A 136 -2.80 8.58 3.07
N LEU A 137 -2.71 9.22 1.90
CA LEU A 137 -1.42 9.59 1.29
C LEU A 137 -0.62 10.60 2.13
N PRO A 138 -1.21 11.68 2.68
CA PRO A 138 -0.48 12.60 3.55
C PRO A 138 0.16 11.90 4.75
N LEU A 139 -0.58 11.05 5.46
CA LEU A 139 -0.04 10.32 6.61
C LEU A 139 1.12 9.39 6.21
N VAL A 140 0.97 8.69 5.09
CA VAL A 140 2.00 7.77 4.60
C VAL A 140 3.26 8.54 4.25
N PHE A 141 3.16 9.68 3.56
CA PHE A 141 4.31 10.51 3.21
C PHE A 141 4.94 11.17 4.44
N GLU A 142 4.14 11.68 5.37
CA GLU A 142 4.62 12.23 6.64
C GLU A 142 5.45 11.18 7.39
N THR A 143 4.94 9.95 7.52
CA THR A 143 5.65 8.87 8.21
C THR A 143 6.91 8.42 7.47
N LEU A 144 6.90 8.38 6.14
CA LEU A 144 8.09 7.99 5.37
C LEU A 144 9.22 9.02 5.49
N ASN A 145 8.87 10.30 5.62
CA ASN A 145 9.81 11.41 5.72
C ASN A 145 10.21 11.75 7.17
N ALA A 146 9.54 11.17 8.17
CA ALA A 146 9.87 11.39 9.58
C ALA A 146 11.21 10.74 9.96
N ASN A 147 12.06 11.51 10.65
CA ASN A 147 13.41 11.09 11.04
C ASN A 147 13.40 10.00 12.13
N ASP A 148 12.37 10.00 12.98
CA ASP A 148 12.16 9.07 14.08
C ASP A 148 11.30 7.85 13.70
N ALA A 149 10.86 7.76 12.43
CA ALA A 149 10.08 6.63 11.96
C ALA A 149 10.89 5.33 12.01
N THR A 150 10.38 4.37 12.78
CA THR A 150 10.99 3.04 12.87
C THR A 150 10.97 2.32 11.52
N GLU A 151 11.90 1.38 11.32
CA GLU A 151 11.93 0.55 10.10
C GLU A 151 10.60 -0.14 9.81
N ASN A 152 9.92 -0.65 10.85
CA ASN A 152 8.63 -1.31 10.71
C ASN A 152 7.53 -0.36 10.23
N MET A 153 7.57 0.92 10.65
CA MET A 153 6.63 1.94 10.17
C MET A 153 6.88 2.23 8.69
N LYS A 154 8.15 2.37 8.28
CA LYS A 154 8.52 2.56 6.87
C LYS A 154 8.09 1.39 6.00
N LEU A 155 8.28 0.15 6.46
CA LEU A 155 7.82 -1.05 5.76
C LEU A 155 6.29 -1.09 5.63
N ALA A 156 5.55 -0.71 6.66
CA ALA A 156 4.08 -0.62 6.60
C ALA A 156 3.61 0.47 5.61
N CYS A 157 4.26 1.63 5.60
CA CYS A 157 4.02 2.68 4.62
C CYS A 157 4.29 2.22 3.19
N LEU A 158 5.42 1.54 2.95
CA LEU A 158 5.76 1.00 1.63
C LEU A 158 4.75 -0.05 1.18
N ALA A 159 4.33 -0.95 2.08
CA ALA A 159 3.29 -1.91 1.77
C ALA A 159 1.97 -1.21 1.39
N THR A 160 1.60 -0.12 2.07
CA THR A 160 0.42 0.69 1.74
C THR A 160 0.56 1.36 0.37
N LEU A 161 1.66 2.07 0.13
CA LEU A 161 1.92 2.73 -1.16
C LEU A 161 1.98 1.73 -2.31
N TYR A 162 2.56 0.56 -2.10
CA TYR A 162 2.59 -0.49 -3.12
C TYR A 162 1.19 -0.84 -3.57
N ASN A 163 0.27 -1.12 -2.65
CA ASN A 163 -1.11 -1.47 -3.00
C ASN A 163 -1.87 -0.31 -3.63
N LEU A 164 -1.60 0.93 -3.22
CA LEU A 164 -2.18 2.10 -3.88
C LEU A 164 -1.63 2.29 -5.30
N SER A 165 -0.34 2.03 -5.51
CA SER A 165 0.35 2.17 -6.80
C SER A 165 -0.01 1.12 -7.82
N THR A 166 -0.72 0.04 -7.46
CA THR A 166 -1.25 -0.91 -8.46
C THR A 166 -2.50 -0.39 -9.16
N LYS A 167 -3.15 0.66 -8.63
CA LYS A 167 -4.37 1.26 -9.19
C LYS A 167 -4.02 2.58 -9.89
N LEU A 168 -4.24 2.65 -11.21
CA LEU A 168 -3.86 3.81 -12.04
C LEU A 168 -4.48 5.14 -11.57
N ASP A 169 -5.71 5.10 -11.03
CA ASP A 169 -6.42 6.29 -10.54
C ASP A 169 -5.66 7.04 -9.43
N ASN A 170 -4.83 6.33 -8.67
CA ASN A 170 -4.06 6.92 -7.57
C ASN A 170 -2.77 7.62 -8.03
N PHE A 171 -2.36 7.43 -9.29
CA PHE A 171 -1.05 7.88 -9.74
C PHE A 171 -0.91 9.39 -9.67
N LYS A 172 -1.97 10.13 -9.99
CA LYS A 172 -1.95 11.60 -9.92
C LYS A 172 -1.66 12.10 -8.51
N SER A 173 -2.14 11.38 -7.49
CA SER A 173 -1.96 11.74 -6.09
C SER A 173 -0.64 11.23 -5.51
N ILE A 174 -0.09 10.13 -6.02
CA ILE A 174 1.18 9.55 -5.56
C ILE A 174 2.39 10.25 -6.21
N VAL A 175 2.29 10.64 -7.48
CA VAL A 175 3.44 11.09 -8.26
C VAL A 175 3.77 12.55 -7.97
N SER A 176 4.71 12.77 -7.04
CA SER A 176 5.32 14.07 -6.73
C SER A 176 6.85 13.97 -6.74
N ASN A 177 7.56 15.10 -6.80
CA ASN A 177 9.03 15.09 -6.72
C ASN A 177 9.51 14.53 -5.38
N ASP A 178 8.88 14.93 -4.28
CA ASP A 178 9.24 14.50 -2.93
C ASP A 178 9.01 13.00 -2.74
N THR A 179 7.90 12.47 -3.28
CA THR A 179 7.62 11.03 -3.26
C THR A 179 8.67 10.24 -4.04
N ILE A 180 9.04 10.70 -5.24
CA ILE A 180 10.08 10.02 -6.04
C ILE A 180 11.42 10.07 -5.32
N HIS A 181 11.79 11.22 -4.75
CA HIS A 181 13.02 11.36 -3.96
C HIS A 181 13.02 10.39 -2.76
N ALA A 182 11.96 10.36 -1.96
CA ALA A 182 11.85 9.47 -0.79
C ALA A 182 11.95 7.99 -1.19
N LEU A 183 11.28 7.57 -2.26
CA LEU A 183 11.36 6.20 -2.78
C LEU A 183 12.77 5.87 -3.29
N LEU A 184 13.48 6.81 -3.92
CA LEU A 184 14.87 6.61 -4.33
C LEU A 184 15.81 6.46 -3.13
N THR A 185 15.63 7.28 -2.09
CA THR A 185 16.39 7.13 -0.84
C THR A 185 16.15 5.75 -0.20
N LEU A 186 14.88 5.33 -0.11
CA LEU A 186 14.52 4.01 0.43
C LEU A 186 14.98 2.85 -0.47
N SER A 187 15.14 3.08 -1.78
CA SER A 187 15.66 2.07 -2.71
C SER A 187 17.10 1.64 -2.42
N LEU A 188 17.87 2.49 -1.73
CA LEU A 188 19.25 2.24 -1.33
C LEU A 188 19.37 1.55 0.04
N ASP A 189 18.29 1.48 0.81
CA ASP A 189 18.29 0.80 2.10
C ASP A 189 18.01 -0.70 1.94
N ARG A 190 18.84 -1.53 2.57
CA ARG A 190 18.80 -2.99 2.39
C ARG A 190 17.47 -3.61 2.82
N ARG A 191 16.69 -2.99 3.71
CA ARG A 191 15.44 -3.55 4.24
C ARG A 191 14.23 -3.08 3.45
N THR A 192 14.25 -1.85 2.97
CA THR A 192 13.11 -1.18 2.31
C THR A 192 13.20 -1.17 0.78
N SER A 193 14.38 -1.44 0.23
CA SER A 193 14.71 -1.41 -1.20
C SER A 193 13.70 -2.09 -2.11
N GLU A 194 13.37 -3.36 -1.84
CA GLU A 194 12.46 -4.12 -2.72
C GLU A 194 11.07 -3.46 -2.83
N GLY A 195 10.53 -3.00 -1.70
CA GLY A 195 9.22 -2.32 -1.67
C GLY A 195 9.27 -1.00 -2.44
N ALA A 196 10.30 -0.20 -2.22
CA ALA A 196 10.49 1.08 -2.90
C ALA A 196 10.65 0.93 -4.43
N LEU A 197 11.51 -0.01 -4.85
CA LEU A 197 11.73 -0.32 -6.27
C LEU A 197 10.48 -0.88 -6.95
N SER A 198 9.68 -1.68 -6.23
CA SER A 198 8.41 -2.20 -6.74
C SER A 198 7.38 -1.09 -6.95
N ILE A 199 7.29 -0.12 -6.03
CA ILE A 199 6.42 1.06 -6.19
C ILE A 199 6.87 1.89 -7.40
N LEU A 200 8.17 2.20 -7.50
CA LEU A 200 8.71 2.93 -8.66
C LEU A 200 8.39 2.20 -9.97
N SER A 201 8.49 0.86 -9.98
CA SER A 201 8.19 0.02 -11.14
C SER A 201 6.71 0.03 -11.54
N ASN A 202 5.81 0.14 -10.57
CA ASN A 202 4.39 0.36 -10.86
C ASN A 202 4.16 1.77 -11.42
N LEU A 203 4.78 2.79 -10.84
CA LEU A 203 4.56 4.18 -11.23
C LEU A 203 5.12 4.53 -12.62
N VAL A 204 6.22 3.89 -13.05
CA VAL A 204 6.93 4.22 -14.30
C VAL A 204 6.09 4.02 -15.58
N VAL A 205 4.94 3.33 -15.49
CA VAL A 205 3.98 3.24 -16.61
C VAL A 205 3.31 4.58 -16.92
N SER A 206 3.24 5.51 -15.94
CA SER A 206 2.75 6.87 -16.16
C SER A 206 3.82 7.76 -16.80
N PRO A 207 3.50 8.52 -17.86
CA PRO A 207 4.43 9.47 -18.46
C PRO A 207 4.97 10.51 -17.47
N ALA A 208 4.12 10.97 -16.54
CA ALA A 208 4.52 11.96 -15.53
C ALA A 208 5.56 11.40 -14.55
N ALA A 209 5.34 10.18 -14.06
CA ALA A 209 6.28 9.51 -13.16
C ALA A 209 7.58 9.17 -13.89
N LYS A 210 7.48 8.58 -15.09
CA LYS A 210 8.62 8.22 -15.94
C LYS A 210 9.55 9.42 -16.16
N ARG A 211 8.99 10.58 -16.53
CA ARG A 211 9.76 11.81 -16.73
C ARG A 211 10.45 12.27 -15.44
N ARG A 212 9.72 12.33 -14.32
CA ARG A 212 10.30 12.74 -13.02
C ARG A 212 11.43 11.82 -12.57
N ILE A 213 11.30 10.50 -12.75
CA ILE A 213 12.36 9.54 -12.44
C ILE A 213 13.55 9.75 -13.39
N ALA A 214 13.32 9.89 -14.69
CA ALA A 214 14.39 10.09 -15.67
C ALA A 214 15.20 11.40 -15.43
N ASP A 215 14.52 12.47 -15.01
CA ASP A 215 15.11 13.78 -14.76
C ASP A 215 15.82 13.86 -13.39
N HIS A 216 15.57 12.92 -12.48
CA HIS A 216 16.12 12.96 -11.13
C HIS A 216 17.61 12.56 -11.09
N SER A 217 18.46 13.48 -10.65
CA SER A 217 19.93 13.37 -10.71
C SER A 217 20.51 12.15 -9.98
N ALA A 218 19.87 11.71 -8.89
CA ALA A 218 20.33 10.57 -8.11
C ALA A 218 20.06 9.20 -8.77
N VAL A 219 19.20 9.13 -9.78
CA VAL A 219 18.71 7.85 -10.33
C VAL A 219 19.82 6.99 -10.94
N PRO A 220 20.71 7.51 -11.82
CA PRO A 220 21.80 6.71 -12.37
C PRO A 220 22.64 6.04 -11.27
N LYS A 221 23.07 6.82 -10.28
CA LYS A 221 23.89 6.33 -9.17
C LYS A 221 23.14 5.32 -8.31
N ALA A 222 21.90 5.63 -7.94
CA ALA A 222 21.12 4.76 -7.06
C ALA A 222 20.87 3.38 -7.68
N PHE A 223 20.48 3.33 -8.95
CA PHE A 223 20.21 2.06 -9.61
C PHE A 223 21.50 1.29 -9.93
N VAL A 224 22.61 1.95 -10.29
CA VAL A 224 23.93 1.30 -10.41
C VAL A 224 24.32 0.61 -9.10
N GLU A 225 24.14 1.30 -7.98
CA GLU A 225 24.44 0.75 -6.65
C GLU A 225 23.58 -0.49 -6.35
N VAL A 226 22.25 -0.40 -6.50
CA VAL A 226 21.35 -1.56 -6.30
C VAL A 226 21.70 -2.73 -7.22
N MET A 227 22.05 -2.47 -8.49
CA MET A 227 22.41 -3.51 -9.46
C MET A 227 23.70 -4.25 -9.09
N SER A 228 24.54 -3.66 -8.23
CA SER A 228 25.78 -4.26 -7.73
C SER A 228 25.57 -5.21 -6.53
N TRP A 229 24.37 -5.27 -5.95
CA TRP A 229 24.09 -6.10 -4.78
C TRP A 229 23.88 -7.57 -5.12
N ASP A 230 24.93 -8.38 -5.03
CA ASP A 230 24.86 -9.82 -5.37
C ASP A 230 23.87 -10.64 -4.53
N ASP A 231 23.61 -10.23 -3.28
CA ASP A 231 22.71 -10.91 -2.35
C ASP A 231 21.22 -10.51 -2.50
N LYS A 232 20.87 -9.64 -3.47
CA LYS A 232 19.48 -9.19 -3.70
C LYS A 232 19.06 -9.26 -5.18
N PRO A 233 18.90 -10.46 -5.76
CA PRO A 233 18.57 -10.64 -7.18
C PRO A 233 17.32 -9.87 -7.61
N LYS A 234 16.23 -9.91 -6.83
CA LYS A 234 14.98 -9.22 -7.15
C LYS A 234 15.11 -7.70 -7.21
N CYS A 235 15.91 -7.10 -6.33
CA CYS A 235 16.16 -5.65 -6.36
C CYS A 235 16.95 -5.26 -7.62
N ARG A 236 17.93 -6.09 -8.02
CA ARG A 236 18.70 -5.88 -9.25
C ARG A 236 17.79 -5.92 -10.47
N GLU A 237 16.93 -6.92 -10.58
CA GLU A 237 15.98 -7.05 -11.69
C GLU A 237 15.07 -5.81 -11.82
N LEU A 238 14.50 -5.34 -10.69
CA LEU A 238 13.67 -4.14 -10.67
C LEU A 238 14.46 -2.88 -11.06
N ALA A 239 15.69 -2.73 -10.58
CA ALA A 239 16.57 -1.62 -10.94
C ALA A 239 16.91 -1.65 -12.45
N VAL A 240 17.25 -2.82 -13.02
CA VAL A 240 17.48 -2.99 -14.46
C VAL A 240 16.24 -2.65 -15.27
N TYR A 241 15.06 -3.12 -14.84
CA TYR A 241 13.79 -2.79 -15.50
C TYR A 241 13.54 -1.28 -15.52
N LEU A 242 13.64 -0.62 -14.36
CA LEU A 242 13.45 0.83 -14.24
C LEU A 242 14.43 1.59 -15.12
N MET A 243 15.72 1.24 -15.07
CA MET A 243 16.78 1.77 -15.93
C MET A 243 16.43 1.69 -17.41
N MET A 244 15.97 0.53 -17.89
CA MET A 244 15.61 0.34 -19.29
C MET A 244 14.42 1.22 -19.69
N VAL A 245 13.38 1.25 -18.85
CA VAL A 245 12.15 2.00 -19.16
C VAL A 245 12.38 3.51 -19.22
N VAL A 246 13.21 4.06 -18.33
CA VAL A 246 13.52 5.50 -18.36
C VAL A 246 14.50 5.87 -19.48
N ALA A 247 15.35 4.93 -19.93
CA ALA A 247 16.30 5.14 -21.03
C ALA A 247 15.68 5.04 -22.44
N GLN A 248 14.50 4.42 -22.58
CA GLN A 248 13.82 4.21 -23.87
C GLN A 248 13.25 5.52 -24.48
N ASN A 249 12.85 6.50 -23.66
CA ASN A 249 12.14 7.70 -24.13
C ASN A 249 13.01 8.98 -24.22
N GLY A 250 14.30 8.86 -24.53
CA GLY A 250 15.03 9.98 -25.15
C GLY A 250 15.82 10.92 -24.23
N CYS A 251 16.11 10.56 -22.97
CA CYS A 251 17.05 11.37 -22.19
C CYS A 251 18.49 11.03 -22.61
N ARG A 252 18.99 11.66 -23.69
CA ARG A 252 20.39 11.58 -24.14
C ARG A 252 21.35 11.85 -22.98
N MET A 253 21.02 12.86 -22.17
CA MET A 253 21.69 13.21 -20.90
C MET A 253 21.73 12.05 -19.90
N TYR A 254 20.69 11.23 -19.83
CA TYR A 254 20.66 10.06 -18.95
C TYR A 254 21.58 8.96 -19.46
N ARG A 255 21.58 8.70 -20.78
CA ARG A 255 22.53 7.76 -21.40
C ARG A 255 23.99 8.21 -21.22
N GLU A 256 24.26 9.50 -21.35
CA GLU A 256 25.58 10.09 -21.13
C GLU A 256 26.01 9.98 -19.66
N LYS A 257 25.14 10.36 -18.70
CA LYS A 257 25.40 10.18 -17.27
C LYS A 257 25.64 8.73 -16.88
N LEU A 258 24.93 7.77 -17.49
CA LEU A 258 25.19 6.35 -17.26
C LEU A 258 26.55 5.90 -17.78
N VAL A 259 26.97 6.41 -18.95
CA VAL A 259 28.28 6.13 -19.51
C VAL A 259 29.38 6.71 -18.60
N GLU A 260 29.19 7.91 -18.05
CA GLU A 260 30.11 8.55 -17.10
C GLU A 260 30.24 7.77 -15.78
N HIS A 261 29.16 7.16 -15.29
CA HIS A 261 29.17 6.37 -14.04
C HIS A 261 29.65 4.91 -14.23
N GLY A 262 30.05 4.52 -15.44
CA GLY A 262 30.95 3.38 -15.68
C GLY A 262 30.32 1.98 -15.85
N ARG A 263 30.74 1.31 -16.94
CA ARG A 263 30.60 -0.13 -17.32
C ARG A 263 29.27 -0.65 -17.92
N TRP A 264 28.41 0.18 -18.48
CA TRP A 264 27.16 -0.29 -19.13
C TRP A 264 27.30 -0.81 -20.56
N LYS A 265 28.40 -0.52 -21.27
CA LYS A 265 28.59 -0.94 -22.67
C LYS A 265 28.50 -2.46 -22.85
N CYS A 266 28.99 -3.25 -21.90
CA CYS A 266 28.94 -4.72 -21.97
C CYS A 266 27.57 -5.26 -21.55
N PHE A 267 26.96 -4.69 -20.51
CA PHE A 267 25.65 -5.13 -20.01
C PHE A 267 24.53 -4.93 -21.04
N TRP A 268 24.46 -3.75 -21.67
CA TRP A 268 23.46 -3.45 -22.71
C TRP A 268 23.71 -4.21 -24.01
N ARG A 269 24.98 -4.42 -24.41
CA ARG A 269 25.32 -5.27 -25.56
C ARG A 269 24.93 -6.73 -25.36
N SER A 270 25.04 -7.25 -24.14
CA SER A 270 24.73 -8.65 -23.83
C SER A 270 23.22 -8.92 -23.68
N HIS A 271 22.43 -7.96 -23.19
CA HIS A 271 21.04 -8.21 -22.80
C HIS A 271 19.96 -7.44 -23.58
N CYS A 272 20.30 -6.37 -24.31
CA CYS A 272 19.28 -5.54 -24.98
C CYS A 272 19.52 -5.32 -26.48
N TRP A 273 20.70 -5.68 -27.02
CA TRP A 273 21.01 -5.50 -28.44
C TRP A 273 21.19 -6.83 -29.17
N GLY A 274 20.10 -7.59 -29.21
CA GLY A 274 19.94 -8.76 -30.07
C GLY A 274 19.05 -8.49 -31.28
N ALA A 275 19.08 -7.29 -31.87
CA ALA A 275 18.35 -7.00 -33.12
C ALA A 275 18.76 -5.66 -33.74
N THR A 276 19.97 -5.57 -34.31
CA THR A 276 20.33 -4.72 -35.48
C THR A 276 21.83 -4.77 -35.68
N SER A 277 22.32 -5.87 -36.24
CA SER A 277 23.66 -5.97 -36.86
C SER A 277 23.70 -7.22 -37.75
N ARG A 278 22.76 -7.32 -38.69
CA ARG A 278 22.93 -8.10 -39.92
C ARG A 278 22.23 -7.32 -41.02
N GLY A 279 23.02 -6.67 -41.86
CA GLY A 279 22.51 -6.00 -43.05
C GLY A 279 23.10 -4.62 -43.28
N GLU A 280 24.42 -4.49 -43.30
CA GLU A 280 25.07 -3.48 -44.13
C GLU A 280 26.38 -4.10 -44.62
N GLY A 281 26.21 -4.90 -45.68
CA GLY A 281 27.29 -5.44 -46.48
C GLY A 281 26.99 -5.09 -47.93
N ARG A 282 27.48 -3.93 -48.37
CA ARG A 282 28.12 -3.62 -49.66
C ARG A 282 28.24 -2.12 -49.81
#